data_AF-A0A914RYA4-F1
#
_entry.id   AF-A0A914RYA4-F1
#
_cell.length_a   1.000
_cell.length_b   1.000
_cell.length_c   1.000
_cell.angle_alpha   90.00
_cell.angle_beta   90.00
_cell.angle_gamma   90.00
#
_symmetry.space_group_name_H-M   'P 1'
#
loop_
_entity.id
_entity.type
_entity.pdbx_description
1 polymer ?
#
loop_
_entity_poly.entity_id
_entity_poly.type
_entity_poly.pdbx_seq_one_letter_code
_entity_poly.pdbx_strand_id
1 'polypeptide(L)' 'MAHLVENGVVNDGSWSLSVLVTDMNIQRTLFVTGQLHIGGLMLKLVDEIG' A
#
# COMPACT_ATOMS: atom_id res chain seq x y z
N MET A 1 14.11 16.57 6.21
CA MET A 1 13.18 15.74 5.40
C MET A 1 13.91 15.41 4.11
N ALA A 2 14.40 14.18 3.97
CA ALA A 2 15.12 13.78 2.77
C ALA A 2 14.10 13.66 1.64
N HIS A 3 14.19 14.54 0.64
CA HIS A 3 13.40 14.44 -0.57
C HIS A 3 13.93 13.24 -1.35
N LEU A 4 13.15 12.16 -1.45
CA LEU A 4 13.46 11.03 -2.31
C LEU A 4 13.19 11.48 -3.76
N VAL A 5 14.12 12.23 -4.36
CA VAL A 5 14.12 12.46 -5.81
C VAL A 5 14.75 11.21 -6.44
N GLU A 6 13.96 10.42 -7.15
CA GLU A 6 14.48 9.42 -8.08
C GLU A 6 14.17 9.92 -9.50
N ASN A 7 15.20 10.11 -10.32
CA ASN A 7 15.07 10.55 -11.72
C ASN A 7 14.28 11.85 -11.96
N GLY A 8 14.30 12.79 -11.02
CA GLY A 8 13.59 14.07 -11.13
C GLY A 8 12.09 14.00 -10.85
N VAL A 9 11.58 12.83 -10.44
CA VAL A 9 10.19 12.65 -10.01
C VAL A 9 10.14 12.78 -8.50
N VAL A 10 9.18 13.59 -8.01
CA VAL A 10 8.87 13.66 -6.57
C VAL A 10 8.25 12.32 -6.18
N ASN A 11 9.02 11.47 -5.50
CA ASN A 11 8.51 10.24 -4.92
C ASN A 11 7.97 10.56 -3.52
N ASP A 12 6.68 10.31 -3.33
CA ASP A 12 5.99 10.51 -2.05
C ASP A 12 6.24 9.38 -1.04
N GLY A 13 7.11 8.42 -1.39
CA GLY A 13 7.44 7.25 -0.59
C GLY A 13 6.38 6.14 -0.69
N SER A 14 5.50 6.20 -1.69
CA SER A 14 4.53 5.15 -1.96
C SER A 14 5.19 3.90 -2.55
N TRP A 15 4.70 2.72 -2.17
CA TRP A 15 5.15 1.43 -2.67
C TRP A 15 4.01 0.43 -2.76
N SER A 16 4.20 -0.64 -3.54
CA SER A 16 3.21 -1.70 -3.75
C SER A 16 3.34 -2.80 -2.71
N LEU A 17 2.31 -2.99 -1.88
CA LEU A 17 2.21 -4.07 -0.91
C LEU A 17 1.29 -5.18 -1.44
N SER A 18 1.87 -6.36 -1.68
CA SER A 18 1.13 -7.57 -2.04
C SER A 18 0.58 -8.26 -0.78
N VAL A 19 -0.74 -8.45 -0.73
CA VAL A 19 -1.45 -9.13 0.36
C VAL A 19 -2.14 -10.38 -0.19
N LEU A 20 -1.83 -11.54 0.40
CA LEU A 20 -2.57 -12.77 0.20
C LEU A 20 -3.63 -12.89 1.30
N VAL A 21 -4.89 -12.86 0.91
CA VAL A 21 -6.04 -13.10 1.80
C VAL A 21 -6.34 -14.59 1.76
N THR A 22 -5.86 -15.31 2.76
CA THR A 22 -5.72 -16.78 2.72
C THR A 22 -7.05 -17.53 2.81
N ASP A 23 -8.02 -16.99 3.52
CA ASP A 23 -9.37 -17.55 3.65
C ASP A 23 -10.19 -17.46 2.35
N MET A 24 -9.89 -16.45 1.52
CA MET A 24 -10.50 -16.27 0.20
C MET A 24 -9.62 -16.80 -0.95
N ASN A 25 -8.35 -17.13 -0.67
CA ASN A 25 -7.33 -17.45 -1.67
C ASN A 25 -7.22 -16.40 -2.80
N ILE A 26 -7.25 -15.11 -2.43
CA ILE A 26 -7.11 -14.00 -3.36
C ILE A 26 -5.85 -13.19 -3.07
N GLN A 27 -5.24 -12.66 -4.13
CA GLN A 27 -4.14 -11.72 -4.02
C GLN A 27 -4.63 -10.30 -4.35
N ARG A 28 -4.19 -9.33 -3.56
CA ARG A 28 -4.43 -7.90 -3.76
C ARG A 28 -3.11 -7.14 -3.69
N THR A 29 -3.01 -6.07 -4.46
CA THR A 29 -1.84 -5.19 -4.48
C THR A 29 -2.30 -3.80 -4.10
N LEU A 30 -1.86 -3.32 -2.93
CA LEU A 30 -2.25 -2.01 -2.41
C LEU A 30 -1.07 -1.04 -2.51
N PHE A 31 -1.31 0.15 -3.04
CA PHE A 31 -0.35 1.25 -2.96
C PHE A 31 -0.43 1.92 -1.60
N VAL A 32 0.69 1.96 -0.86
CA VAL A 32 0.76 2.43 0.52
C VAL A 32 2.00 3.27 0.75
N THR A 33 1.97 4.15 1.76
CA THR A 33 3.16 4.81 2.29
C THR A 33 3.48 4.25 3.67
N GLY A 34 4.70 4.48 4.17
CA GLY A 34 5.09 4.10 5.53
C GLY A 34 4.30 4.81 6.65
N GLN A 35 3.46 5.80 6.33
CA GLN A 35 2.59 6.50 7.28
C GLN A 35 1.24 5.78 7.49
N LEU A 36 0.84 4.89 6.58
CA LEU A 36 -0.41 4.15 6.71
C LEU A 36 -0.28 3.08 7.80
N HIS A 37 -1.01 3.25 8.90
CA HIS A 37 -1.02 2.26 9.97
C HIS A 37 -1.82 1.00 9.57
N ILE A 38 -1.57 -0.11 10.27
CA ILE A 38 -2.14 -1.43 9.95
C ILE A 38 -3.68 -1.41 9.91
N GLY A 39 -4.34 -0.73 10.85
CA GLY A 39 -5.79 -0.55 10.81
C GLY A 39 -6.34 0.06 9.51
N GLY A 40 -5.68 1.11 8.98
CA GLY A 40 -6.09 1.76 7.75
C GLY A 40 -5.79 0.92 6.51
N LEU A 41 -4.71 0.13 6.55
CA LEU A 41 -4.43 -0.89 5.55
C LEU A 41 -5.55 -1.93 5.50
N MET A 42 -6.04 -2.41 6.64
CA MET A 42 -7.14 -3.38 6.69
C MET A 42 -8.45 -2.80 6.15
N LEU A 43 -8.79 -1.56 6.49
CA LEU A 43 -9.97 -0.90 5.93
C LEU A 43 -9.87 -0.78 4.40
N LYS A 44 -8.72 -0.32 3.90
CA LYS A 44 -8.46 -0.23 2.46
C LYS A 44 -8.55 -1.59 1.76
N LEU A 45 -8.09 -2.65 2.41
CA LEU A 45 -8.18 -4.02 1.89
C LEU A 45 -9.64 -4.49 1.80
N VAL A 46 -10.46 -4.20 2.81
CA VAL A 46 -11.91 -4.52 2.80
C VAL A 46 -12.60 -3.75 1.67
N ASP A 47 -12.34 -2.45 1.53
CA ASP A 47 -12.92 -1.62 0.46
C ASP A 47 -12.54 -2.12 -0.96
N GLU A 48 -11.33 -2.66 -1.13
CA GLU A 48 -10.86 -3.26 -2.40
C GLU A 48 -11.51 -4.61 -2.71
N ILE A 49 -11.98 -5.32 -1.69
CA ILE A 49 -12.65 -6.61 -1.84
C ILE A 49 -14.15 -6.41 -2.12
N GLY A 50 -14.77 -5.38 -1.52
CA GLY A 50 -16.19 -5.03 -1.67
C GLY A 50 -17.03 -5.38 -0.46
#